data_AF-A0A2E4VGJ9-F1
#
_entry.id   AF-A0A2E4VGJ9-F1
#
_cell.length_a   1.000
_cell.length_b   1.000
_cell.length_c   1.000
_cell.angle_alpha   90.00
_cell.angle_beta   90.00
_cell.angle_gamma   90.00
#
_symmetry.space_group_name_H-M   'P 1'
#
loop_
_entity.id
_entity.type
_entity.pdbx_description
1 polymer ?
#
loop_
_entity_poly.entity_id
_entity_poly.type
_entity_poly.pdbx_seq_one_letter_code
_entity_poly.pdbx_strand_id
1 'polypeptide(L)'
;MMNQILDHYQTLQVEPEASVEDIKQAFRKLAKQYHPDKNPGRETSSEQMFRRITTAYQVLSDEQRRVRYDLTRQRPRAEFPNSYLERLRRTQADQKQCELMFQELLNRNLDEGIQIYEDLSDDNQGFLIDDFLGYGDSRDCEFLLAEAYQTNGLFEKAIELYQKLIDDEQETPFFYHFIDEINDRLSEIYIEALIKPRTLEDIPVYLEKIQKLKLSKRDLGWIYKKLAEFYLDRRMTQDARRMVETAIDINPKITGIDNLCRSTGVERRN
;
A
#
# COMPACT_ATOMS: atom_id res chain seq x y z
N MET A 1 13.85 35.52 5.75
CA MET A 1 12.91 35.68 6.88
C MET A 1 12.12 34.39 7.04
N MET A 2 11.91 33.95 8.28
CA MET A 2 11.29 32.67 8.67
C MET A 2 9.92 32.47 8.04
N ASN A 3 9.72 31.37 7.32
CA ASN A 3 8.41 30.97 6.78
C ASN A 3 7.80 29.99 7.78
N GLN A 4 7.02 30.44 8.77
CA GLN A 4 6.34 29.59 9.77
C GLN A 4 5.34 28.60 9.09
N ILE A 5 5.23 27.34 9.54
CA ILE A 5 4.23 26.36 9.06
C ILE A 5 3.09 26.76 9.95
N LEU A 6 2.22 27.56 9.36
CA LEU A 6 0.97 27.93 9.97
C LEU A 6 0.11 26.66 10.00
N ASP A 7 -0.48 26.39 11.15
CA ASP A 7 -1.59 25.45 11.31
C ASP A 7 -2.69 25.74 10.26
N HIS A 8 -3.54 24.78 9.89
CA HIS A 8 -4.67 25.04 8.99
C HIS A 8 -5.57 26.17 9.48
N TYR A 9 -5.79 26.28 10.81
CA TYR A 9 -6.55 27.39 11.40
C TYR A 9 -5.85 28.73 11.20
N GLN A 10 -4.53 28.77 11.42
CA GLN A 10 -3.70 29.96 11.21
C GLN A 10 -3.55 30.33 9.73
N THR A 11 -3.52 29.34 8.84
CA THR A 11 -3.47 29.50 7.38
C THR A 11 -4.75 30.16 6.88
N LEU A 12 -5.90 29.78 7.45
CA LEU A 12 -7.18 30.43 7.19
C LEU A 12 -7.41 31.69 8.04
N GLN A 13 -6.51 32.02 8.96
CA GLN A 13 -6.65 33.16 9.88
C GLN A 13 -7.94 33.10 10.71
N VAL A 14 -8.28 31.91 11.20
CA VAL A 14 -9.46 31.64 12.04
C VAL A 14 -9.04 30.92 13.33
N GLU A 15 -9.86 31.03 14.36
CA GLU A 15 -9.64 30.32 15.63
C GLU A 15 -10.04 28.83 15.52
N PRO A 16 -9.48 27.94 16.36
CA PRO A 16 -9.87 26.53 16.42
C PRO A 16 -11.36 26.30 16.69
N GLU A 17 -12.02 27.24 17.37
CA GLU A 17 -13.45 27.22 17.66
C GLU A 17 -14.31 27.79 16.52
N ALA A 18 -13.71 28.19 15.39
CA ALA A 18 -14.43 28.78 14.27
C ALA A 18 -15.50 27.85 13.69
N SER A 19 -16.64 28.43 13.33
CA SER A 19 -17.71 27.69 12.66
C SER A 19 -17.31 27.34 11.22
N VAL A 20 -18.00 26.37 10.62
CA VAL A 20 -17.80 26.01 9.20
C VAL A 20 -18.07 27.21 8.29
N GLU A 21 -19.01 28.06 8.68
CA GLU A 21 -19.35 29.31 8.01
C GLU A 21 -18.18 30.31 8.05
N ASP A 22 -17.53 30.48 9.21
CA ASP A 22 -16.35 31.34 9.36
C ASP A 22 -15.17 30.83 8.52
N ILE A 23 -14.95 29.51 8.52
CA ILE A 23 -13.93 28.83 7.72
C ILE A 23 -14.17 29.07 6.22
N LYS A 24 -15.42 28.94 5.75
CA LYS A 24 -15.83 29.24 4.37
C LYS A 24 -15.62 30.71 4.01
N GLN A 25 -15.96 31.62 4.92
CA GLN A 25 -15.81 33.05 4.68
C GLN A 25 -14.34 33.45 4.58
N ALA A 26 -13.50 32.91 5.47
CA ALA A 26 -12.07 33.15 5.48
C ALA A 26 -11.38 32.60 4.24
N PHE A 27 -11.72 31.37 3.82
CA PHE A 27 -11.24 30.77 2.57
C PHE A 27 -11.55 31.66 1.37
N ARG A 28 -12.79 32.13 1.21
CA ARG A 28 -13.18 32.98 0.08
C ARG A 28 -12.40 34.30 0.05
N LYS A 29 -12.17 34.91 1.22
CA LYS A 29 -11.39 36.15 1.34
C LYS A 29 -9.94 35.93 0.92
N LEU A 30 -9.31 34.88 1.42
CA LEU A 30 -7.90 34.56 1.17
C LEU A 30 -7.66 34.04 -0.25
N ALA A 31 -8.55 33.19 -0.78
CA ALA A 31 -8.50 32.73 -2.17
C ALA A 31 -8.58 33.91 -3.16
N LYS A 32 -9.41 34.92 -2.88
CA LYS A 32 -9.49 36.14 -3.70
C LYS A 32 -8.21 37.00 -3.59
N GLN A 33 -7.55 36.99 -2.44
CA GLN A 33 -6.33 37.76 -2.18
C GLN A 33 -5.10 37.12 -2.85
N TYR A 34 -4.99 35.79 -2.82
CA TYR A 34 -3.84 35.04 -3.33
C TYR A 34 -4.08 34.41 -4.71
N HIS A 35 -5.18 34.74 -5.40
CA HIS A 35 -5.45 34.24 -6.75
C HIS A 35 -4.32 34.66 -7.72
N PRO A 36 -3.82 33.76 -8.59
CA PRO A 36 -2.75 34.06 -9.55
C PRO A 36 -3.11 35.25 -10.47
N ASP A 37 -4.34 35.30 -10.99
CA ASP A 37 -4.83 36.40 -11.85
C ASP A 37 -4.79 37.79 -11.18
N LYS A 38 -4.73 37.86 -9.85
CA LYS A 38 -4.72 39.13 -9.10
C LYS A 38 -3.34 39.52 -8.57
N ASN A 39 -2.33 38.69 -8.81
CA ASN A 39 -0.96 38.90 -8.33
C ASN A 39 0.08 38.70 -9.46
N PRO A 40 0.02 39.50 -10.54
CA PRO A 40 1.02 39.42 -11.60
C PRO A 40 2.41 39.80 -11.06
N GLY A 41 3.43 39.03 -11.43
CA GLY A 41 4.82 39.15 -10.96
C GLY A 41 5.12 38.49 -9.61
N ARG A 42 4.15 37.80 -9.00
CA ARG A 42 4.30 37.02 -7.76
C ARG A 42 3.66 35.63 -7.86
N GLU A 43 3.48 35.14 -9.07
CA GLU A 43 2.72 33.94 -9.43
C GLU A 43 3.12 32.76 -8.55
N THR A 44 4.41 32.47 -8.43
CA THR A 44 4.92 31.33 -7.64
C THR A 44 4.56 31.44 -6.15
N SER A 45 4.66 32.63 -5.55
CA SER A 45 4.36 32.82 -4.13
C SER A 45 2.86 32.85 -3.84
N SER A 46 2.08 33.41 -4.77
CA SER A 46 0.62 33.43 -4.69
C SER A 46 0.04 32.05 -4.90
N GLU A 47 0.57 31.28 -5.84
CA GLU A 47 0.19 29.89 -6.07
C GLU A 47 0.49 29.01 -4.86
N GLN A 48 1.67 29.13 -4.25
CA GLN A 48 2.01 28.40 -3.02
C GLN A 48 1.05 28.71 -1.87
N MET A 49 0.73 29.99 -1.64
CA MET A 49 -0.23 30.38 -0.60
C MET A 49 -1.65 29.93 -0.95
N PHE A 50 -2.06 30.03 -2.21
CA PHE A 50 -3.37 29.59 -2.68
C PHE A 50 -3.57 28.09 -2.49
N ARG A 51 -2.55 27.27 -2.81
CA ARG A 51 -2.54 25.83 -2.53
C ARG A 51 -2.71 25.58 -1.02
N ARG A 52 -1.94 26.24 -0.16
CA ARG A 52 -2.04 26.10 1.30
C ARG A 52 -3.41 26.47 1.86
N ILE A 53 -3.98 27.58 1.40
CA ILE A 53 -5.33 28.05 1.76
C ILE A 53 -6.38 27.01 1.34
N THR A 54 -6.22 26.42 0.15
CA THR A 54 -7.12 25.39 -0.37
C THR A 54 -7.05 24.10 0.45
N THR A 55 -5.85 23.61 0.75
CA THR A 55 -5.65 22.43 1.61
C THR A 55 -6.24 22.65 3.01
N ALA A 56 -5.96 23.81 3.64
CA ALA A 56 -6.51 24.13 4.95
C ALA A 56 -8.04 24.16 4.95
N TYR A 57 -8.66 24.71 3.90
CA TYR A 57 -10.10 24.69 3.73
C TYR A 57 -10.67 23.29 3.52
N GLN A 58 -10.03 22.44 2.71
CA GLN A 58 -10.47 21.06 2.48
C GLN A 58 -10.45 20.19 3.74
N VAL A 59 -9.53 20.48 4.67
CA VAL A 59 -9.44 19.77 5.95
C VAL A 59 -10.43 20.34 6.97
N LEU A 60 -10.54 21.67 7.10
CA LEU A 60 -11.34 22.29 8.15
C LEU A 60 -12.83 22.43 7.82
N SER A 61 -13.22 22.43 6.53
CA SER A 61 -14.63 22.54 6.12
C SER A 61 -15.41 21.23 6.17
N ASP A 62 -14.72 20.10 6.26
CA ASP A 62 -15.31 18.77 6.42
C ASP A 62 -15.20 18.33 7.89
N GLU A 63 -16.33 17.95 8.47
CA GLU A 63 -16.41 17.64 9.91
C GLU A 63 -15.55 16.42 10.29
N GLN A 64 -15.54 15.37 9.47
CA GLN A 64 -14.76 14.16 9.75
C GLN A 64 -13.26 14.43 9.63
N ARG A 65 -12.85 15.18 8.61
CA ARG A 65 -11.44 15.57 8.41
C ARG A 65 -10.96 16.53 9.48
N ARG A 66 -11.80 17.49 9.90
CA ARG A 66 -11.50 18.41 11.00
C ARG A 66 -11.32 17.66 12.32
N VAL A 67 -12.20 16.70 12.64
CA VAL A 67 -12.06 15.88 13.85
C VAL A 67 -10.75 15.09 13.84
N ARG A 68 -10.40 14.45 12.71
CA ARG A 68 -9.13 13.73 12.57
C ARG A 68 -7.92 14.67 12.72
N TYR A 69 -8.00 15.87 12.14
CA TYR A 69 -6.97 16.90 12.28
C TYR A 69 -6.82 17.41 13.71
N ASP A 70 -7.92 17.64 14.42
CA ASP A 70 -7.90 18.09 15.80
C ASP A 70 -7.35 17.00 16.74
N LEU A 71 -7.62 15.72 16.46
CA LEU A 71 -7.05 14.58 17.19
C LEU A 71 -5.53 14.48 17.01
N THR A 72 -5.00 14.72 15.81
CA THR A 72 -3.54 14.74 15.57
C THR A 72 -2.88 15.98 16.16
N ARG A 73 -3.60 17.12 16.20
CA ARG A 73 -3.16 18.39 16.80
C ARG A 73 -3.06 18.34 18.33
N GLN A 74 -3.92 17.57 19.00
CA GLN A 74 -3.97 17.46 20.47
C GLN A 74 -3.03 16.42 21.07
N ARG A 75 -2.39 15.57 20.26
CA ARG A 75 -1.37 14.63 20.76
C ARG A 75 -0.18 15.43 21.30
N PRO A 76 0.27 15.20 22.55
CA PRO A 76 1.51 15.78 23.03
C PRO A 76 2.63 15.36 22.08
N ARG A 77 3.20 16.34 21.40
CA ARG A 77 4.35 16.11 20.54
C ARG A 77 5.47 15.59 21.44
N ALA A 78 5.94 14.36 21.22
CA ALA A 78 7.18 13.91 21.83
C ALA A 78 8.25 14.99 21.57
N GLU A 79 8.82 15.52 22.65
CA GLU A 79 9.83 16.58 22.57
C GLU A 79 11.09 16.01 21.92
N PHE A 80 11.30 16.31 20.65
CA PHE A 80 12.61 16.20 20.02
C PHE A 80 13.03 17.57 19.48
N PRO A 81 14.21 18.08 19.88
CA PRO A 81 14.67 19.40 19.52
C PRO A 81 15.24 19.38 18.11
N ASN A 82 14.45 19.80 17.11
CA ASN A 82 15.03 20.36 15.88
C ASN A 82 14.07 21.35 15.22
N SER A 83 14.66 22.45 14.76
CA SER A 83 13.96 23.72 14.51
C SER A 83 12.87 23.57 13.45
N TYR A 84 11.78 24.30 13.66
CA TYR A 84 10.65 24.43 12.75
C TYR A 84 11.02 24.54 11.24
N LEU A 85 12.12 25.23 10.91
CA LEU A 85 12.62 25.36 9.54
C LEU A 85 13.28 24.09 8.99
N GLU A 86 13.92 23.29 9.84
CA GLU A 86 14.42 21.97 9.43
C GLU A 86 13.28 21.04 9.08
N ARG A 87 12.14 21.12 9.78
CA ARG A 87 10.95 20.35 9.41
C ARG A 87 10.42 20.77 8.05
N LEU A 88 10.28 22.07 7.78
CA LEU A 88 9.84 22.53 6.45
C LEU A 88 10.82 22.12 5.34
N ARG A 89 12.13 22.16 5.61
CA ARG A 89 13.17 21.70 4.67
C ARG A 89 13.13 20.19 4.48
N ARG A 90 12.92 19.41 5.55
CA ARG A 90 12.73 17.96 5.51
C ARG A 90 11.49 17.60 4.71
N THR A 91 10.33 18.17 5.02
CA THR A 91 9.10 17.96 4.23
C THR A 91 9.29 18.26 2.74
N GLN A 92 10.05 19.31 2.39
CA GLN A 92 10.37 19.59 0.99
C GLN A 92 11.39 18.62 0.37
N ALA A 93 12.36 18.15 1.15
CA ALA A 93 13.32 17.14 0.73
C ALA A 93 12.63 15.78 0.55
N ASP A 94 11.85 15.36 1.53
CA ASP A 94 11.04 14.14 1.54
C ASP A 94 10.06 14.14 0.37
N GLN A 95 9.39 15.26 0.09
CA GLN A 95 8.55 15.39 -1.11
C GLN A 95 9.32 15.12 -2.41
N LYS A 96 10.53 15.70 -2.56
CA LYS A 96 11.36 15.46 -3.75
C LYS A 96 11.87 14.02 -3.81
N GLN A 97 12.14 13.40 -2.66
CA GLN A 97 12.54 12.00 -2.60
C GLN A 97 11.37 11.09 -2.98
N CYS A 98 10.14 11.38 -2.56
CA CYS A 98 8.94 10.66 -3.01
C CYS A 98 8.71 10.79 -4.52
N GLU A 99 8.85 12.01 -5.06
CA GLU A 99 8.78 12.23 -6.50
C GLU A 99 9.88 11.46 -7.25
N LEU A 100 11.11 11.47 -6.74
CA LEU A 100 12.23 10.73 -7.32
C LEU A 100 11.98 9.22 -7.27
N MET A 101 11.62 8.68 -6.10
CA MET A 101 11.25 7.28 -5.91
C MET A 101 10.22 6.85 -6.95
N PHE A 102 9.15 7.64 -7.13
CA PHE A 102 8.12 7.31 -8.11
C PHE A 102 8.67 7.31 -9.54
N GLN A 103 9.53 8.28 -9.91
CA GLN A 103 10.18 8.30 -11.22
C GLN A 103 11.13 7.11 -11.45
N GLU A 104 11.93 6.72 -10.44
CA GLU A 104 12.82 5.57 -10.52
C GLU A 104 12.02 4.27 -10.74
N LEU A 105 10.94 4.09 -9.97
CA LEU A 105 10.02 2.96 -10.11
C LEU A 105 9.37 2.92 -11.51
N LEU A 106 8.89 4.05 -12.02
CA LEU A 106 8.35 4.17 -13.38
C LEU A 106 9.38 3.80 -14.46
N ASN A 107 10.65 4.16 -14.23
CA ASN A 107 11.77 3.84 -15.12
C ASN A 107 12.32 2.42 -14.95
N ARG A 108 11.69 1.58 -14.11
CA ARG A 108 12.12 0.21 -13.79
C ARG A 108 13.47 0.12 -13.07
N ASN A 109 13.91 1.20 -12.43
CA ASN A 109 15.05 1.21 -11.52
C ASN A 109 14.57 0.80 -10.12
N LEU A 110 14.25 -0.49 -9.99
CA LEU A 110 13.51 -1.04 -8.85
C LEU A 110 14.31 -0.96 -7.54
N ASP A 111 15.62 -1.23 -7.60
CA ASP A 111 16.48 -1.25 -6.42
C ASP A 111 16.65 0.16 -5.84
N GLU A 112 16.86 1.15 -6.69
CA GLU A 112 16.93 2.55 -6.30
C GLU A 112 15.59 3.03 -5.72
N GLY A 113 14.47 2.68 -6.35
CA GLY A 113 13.13 3.01 -5.85
C GLY A 113 12.86 2.42 -4.46
N ILE A 114 13.20 1.14 -4.25
CA ILE A 114 13.09 0.50 -2.93
C ILE A 114 13.99 1.20 -1.92
N GLN A 115 15.25 1.47 -2.27
CA GLN A 115 16.19 2.08 -1.33
C GLN A 115 15.69 3.45 -0.84
N ILE A 116 15.18 4.28 -1.75
CA ILE A 116 14.63 5.59 -1.37
C ILE A 116 13.43 5.43 -0.44
N TYR A 117 12.55 4.46 -0.70
CA TYR A 117 11.39 4.20 0.18
C TYR A 117 11.81 3.75 1.59
N GLU A 118 12.76 2.83 1.69
CA GLU A 118 13.26 2.33 2.97
C GLU A 118 13.94 3.46 3.75
N ASP A 119 14.79 4.26 3.11
CA ASP A 119 15.47 5.40 3.72
C ASP A 119 14.44 6.42 4.25
N LEU A 120 13.40 6.73 3.47
CA LEU A 120 12.32 7.63 3.89
C LEU A 120 11.51 7.06 5.06
N SER A 121 11.26 5.76 5.06
CA SER A 121 10.48 5.08 6.10
C SER A 121 11.25 4.97 7.41
N ASP A 122 12.56 4.73 7.35
CA ASP A 122 13.45 4.65 8.50
C ASP A 122 13.69 6.03 9.14
N ASP A 123 13.88 7.08 8.32
CA ASP A 123 14.12 8.44 8.80
C ASP A 123 12.87 9.09 9.41
N ASN A 124 11.68 8.66 8.98
CA ASN A 124 10.40 9.25 9.37
C ASN A 124 9.44 8.18 9.90
N GLN A 125 9.44 7.97 11.22
CA GLN A 125 8.49 7.07 11.86
C GLN A 125 7.03 7.49 11.56
N GLY A 126 6.31 6.63 10.83
CA GLY A 126 4.93 6.90 10.37
C GLY A 126 4.83 7.60 9.01
N PHE A 127 5.87 7.54 8.18
CA PHE A 127 5.86 7.97 6.79
C PHE A 127 4.71 7.35 5.99
N LEU A 128 3.99 8.18 5.22
CA LEU A 128 2.95 7.76 4.29
C LEU A 128 3.19 8.44 2.93
N ILE A 129 3.16 7.67 1.85
CA ILE A 129 3.34 8.21 0.49
C ILE A 129 2.23 9.22 0.15
N ASP A 130 1.01 8.99 0.65
CA ASP A 130 -0.16 9.87 0.51
C ASP A 130 0.07 11.31 1.03
N ASP A 131 1.04 11.51 1.94
CA ASP A 131 1.36 12.84 2.46
C ASP A 131 2.13 13.69 1.44
N PHE A 132 2.71 13.07 0.41
CA PHE A 132 3.66 13.70 -0.52
C PHE A 132 3.25 13.59 -1.99
N LEU A 133 2.45 12.59 -2.36
CA LEU A 133 1.95 12.39 -3.73
C LEU A 133 0.44 12.62 -3.81
N GLY A 134 -0.05 12.95 -5.01
CA GLY A 134 -1.50 12.96 -5.27
C GLY A 134 -2.08 11.55 -5.11
N TYR A 135 -3.36 11.44 -4.76
CA TYR A 135 -3.97 10.13 -4.45
C TYR A 135 -3.77 9.08 -5.56
N GLY A 136 -3.95 9.44 -6.85
CA GLY A 136 -3.69 8.52 -7.97
C GLY A 136 -2.22 8.10 -8.06
N ASP A 137 -1.30 9.08 -8.09
CA ASP A 137 0.14 8.84 -8.14
C ASP A 137 0.64 8.01 -6.95
N SER A 138 0.05 8.19 -5.76
CA SER A 138 0.36 7.41 -4.56
C SER A 138 0.02 5.93 -4.75
N ARG A 139 -1.16 5.61 -5.32
CA ARG A 139 -1.55 4.22 -5.61
C ARG A 139 -0.69 3.59 -6.69
N ASP A 140 -0.41 4.32 -7.77
CA ASP A 140 0.52 3.87 -8.80
C ASP A 140 1.91 3.60 -8.21
N CYS A 141 2.40 4.50 -7.36
CA CYS A 141 3.69 4.36 -6.70
C CYS A 141 3.74 3.17 -5.74
N GLU A 142 2.72 2.97 -4.91
CA GLU A 142 2.61 1.83 -4.01
C GLU A 142 2.52 0.50 -4.76
N PHE A 143 1.79 0.46 -5.88
CA PHE A 143 1.71 -0.71 -6.74
C PHE A 143 3.07 -1.04 -7.35
N LEU A 144 3.77 -0.06 -7.92
CA LEU A 144 5.11 -0.26 -8.48
C LEU A 144 6.12 -0.67 -7.41
N LEU A 145 6.00 -0.14 -6.19
CA LEU A 145 6.84 -0.52 -5.06
C LEU A 145 6.57 -1.98 -4.64
N ALA A 146 5.31 -2.41 -4.61
CA ALA A 146 4.96 -3.81 -4.36
C ALA A 146 5.55 -4.75 -5.43
N GLU A 147 5.47 -4.36 -6.70
CA GLU A 147 6.10 -5.08 -7.81
C GLU A 147 7.62 -5.12 -7.69
N ALA A 148 8.25 -4.01 -7.27
CA ALA A 148 9.68 -3.93 -7.03
C ALA A 148 10.11 -4.93 -5.94
N TYR A 149 9.41 -4.96 -4.80
CA TYR A 149 9.67 -5.94 -3.74
C TYR A 149 9.50 -7.38 -4.22
N GLN A 150 8.44 -7.66 -4.99
CA GLN A 150 8.20 -9.00 -5.53
C GLN A 150 9.35 -9.43 -6.44
N THR A 151 9.79 -8.55 -7.34
CA THR A 151 10.90 -8.83 -8.29
C THR A 151 12.21 -9.08 -7.55
N ASN A 152 12.43 -8.40 -6.43
CA ASN A 152 13.58 -8.58 -5.55
C ASN A 152 13.45 -9.76 -4.57
N GLY A 153 12.37 -10.55 -4.64
CA GLY A 153 12.16 -11.71 -3.77
C GLY A 153 11.79 -11.35 -2.32
N LEU A 154 11.47 -10.08 -2.05
CA LEU A 154 11.00 -9.56 -0.77
C LEU A 154 9.47 -9.75 -0.66
N PHE A 155 9.04 -11.01 -0.77
CA PHE A 155 7.63 -11.37 -0.90
C PHE A 155 6.73 -10.92 0.25
N GLU A 156 7.23 -10.92 1.49
CA GLU A 156 6.45 -10.48 2.65
C GLU A 156 6.03 -9.01 2.52
N LYS A 157 6.98 -8.12 2.18
CA LYS A 157 6.73 -6.69 1.94
C LYS A 157 5.81 -6.48 0.73
N ALA A 158 6.01 -7.24 -0.34
CA ALA A 158 5.15 -7.18 -1.52
C ALA A 158 3.70 -7.56 -1.18
N ILE A 159 3.50 -8.65 -0.43
CA ILE A 159 2.17 -9.10 0.01
C ILE A 159 1.48 -8.03 0.86
N GLU A 160 2.20 -7.43 1.81
CA GLU A 160 1.66 -6.38 2.68
C GLU A 160 1.13 -5.19 1.87
N LEU A 161 1.93 -4.68 0.92
CA LEU A 161 1.49 -3.58 0.06
C LEU A 161 0.34 -3.96 -0.86
N TYR A 162 0.36 -5.15 -1.48
CA TYR A 162 -0.75 -5.61 -2.31
C TYR A 162 -2.06 -5.74 -1.53
N GLN A 163 -2.00 -6.25 -0.28
CA GLN A 163 -3.18 -6.36 0.59
C GLN A 163 -3.70 -4.98 0.98
N LYS A 164 -2.80 -4.07 1.35
CA LYS A 164 -3.14 -2.66 1.64
C LYS A 164 -3.88 -2.02 0.46
N LEU A 165 -3.37 -2.17 -0.76
CA LEU A 165 -3.99 -1.63 -1.97
C LEU A 165 -5.40 -2.19 -2.23
N ILE A 166 -5.62 -3.48 -1.96
CA ILE A 166 -6.95 -4.09 -2.07
C ILE A 166 -7.91 -3.50 -1.02
N ASP A 167 -7.44 -3.30 0.22
CA ASP A 167 -8.25 -2.74 1.30
C ASP A 167 -8.60 -1.28 1.02
N ASP A 168 -7.64 -0.46 0.59
CA ASP A 168 -7.83 0.96 0.28
C ASP A 168 -8.84 1.18 -0.88
N GLU A 169 -8.86 0.28 -1.88
CA GLU A 169 -9.83 0.32 -2.97
C GLU A 169 -11.26 -0.03 -2.52
N GLN A 170 -11.43 -0.87 -1.50
CA GLN A 170 -12.75 -1.16 -0.91
C GLN A 170 -13.34 0.07 -0.20
N GLU A 171 -12.49 0.92 0.38
CA GLU A 171 -12.91 2.14 1.06
C GLU A 171 -13.21 3.28 0.09
N THR A 172 -12.35 3.49 -0.91
CA THR A 172 -12.50 4.56 -1.91
C THR A 172 -12.19 4.06 -3.31
N PRO A 173 -13.22 3.65 -4.09
CA PRO A 173 -13.00 3.06 -5.39
C PRO A 173 -12.51 4.09 -6.42
N PHE A 174 -11.28 3.92 -6.89
CA PHE A 174 -10.64 4.79 -7.86
C PHE A 174 -9.80 4.00 -8.88
N PHE A 175 -9.42 2.77 -8.53
CA PHE A 175 -8.28 2.05 -9.12
C PHE A 175 -8.66 0.63 -9.58
N TYR A 176 -9.89 0.46 -10.06
CA TYR A 176 -10.46 -0.83 -10.47
C TYR A 176 -9.63 -1.67 -11.44
N HIS A 177 -8.73 -1.07 -12.23
CA HIS A 177 -8.01 -1.77 -13.28
C HIS A 177 -6.85 -2.66 -12.77
N PHE A 178 -6.37 -2.44 -11.55
CA PHE A 178 -5.24 -3.17 -11.02
C PHE A 178 -5.63 -4.26 -10.00
N ILE A 179 -6.87 -4.31 -9.52
CA ILE A 179 -7.27 -5.31 -8.50
C ILE A 179 -7.16 -6.74 -9.04
N ASP A 180 -7.60 -6.98 -10.28
CA ASP A 180 -7.45 -8.30 -10.90
C ASP A 180 -5.95 -8.64 -11.06
N GLU A 181 -5.13 -7.66 -11.47
CA GLU A 181 -3.68 -7.83 -11.58
C GLU A 181 -3.01 -8.10 -10.24
N ILE A 182 -3.39 -7.39 -9.18
CA ILE A 182 -2.88 -7.59 -7.82
C ILE A 182 -3.26 -8.99 -7.33
N ASN A 183 -4.49 -9.44 -7.59
CA ASN A 183 -4.93 -10.79 -7.23
C ASN A 183 -4.15 -11.87 -7.99
N ASP A 184 -3.85 -11.64 -9.28
CA ASP A 184 -3.02 -12.55 -10.08
C ASP A 184 -1.59 -12.61 -9.52
N ARG A 185 -0.99 -11.46 -9.20
CA ARG A 185 0.37 -11.38 -8.61
C ARG A 185 0.44 -12.02 -7.22
N LEU A 186 -0.55 -11.76 -6.36
CA LEU A 186 -0.67 -12.44 -5.07
C LEU A 186 -0.80 -13.95 -5.24
N SER A 187 -1.57 -14.41 -6.23
CA SER A 187 -1.67 -15.82 -6.56
C SER A 187 -0.31 -16.40 -6.93
N GLU A 188 0.45 -15.73 -7.79
CA GLU A 188 1.81 -16.15 -8.18
C GLU A 188 2.74 -16.28 -6.97
N ILE A 189 2.77 -15.29 -6.09
CA ILE A 189 3.62 -15.31 -4.88
C ILE A 189 3.23 -16.48 -3.98
N TYR A 190 1.95 -16.68 -3.69
CA TYR A 190 1.52 -17.76 -2.81
C TYR A 190 1.72 -19.14 -3.44
N ILE A 191 1.51 -19.27 -4.76
CA ILE A 191 1.78 -20.50 -5.49
C ILE A 191 3.26 -20.84 -5.38
N GLU A 192 4.16 -19.88 -5.61
CA GLU A 192 5.59 -20.09 -5.47
C GLU A 192 5.96 -20.49 -4.03
N ALA A 193 5.41 -19.80 -3.04
CA ALA A 193 5.63 -20.11 -1.63
C ALA A 193 5.15 -21.51 -1.25
N LEU A 194 4.08 -22.03 -1.86
CA LEU A 194 3.56 -23.38 -1.61
C LEU A 194 4.28 -24.47 -2.40
N ILE A 195 4.84 -24.16 -3.57
CA ILE A 195 5.65 -25.13 -4.32
C ILE A 195 7.03 -25.30 -3.69
N LYS A 196 7.60 -24.22 -3.13
CA LYS A 196 8.91 -24.21 -2.48
C LYS A 196 8.82 -23.60 -1.06
N PRO A 197 8.07 -24.22 -0.14
CA PRO A 197 7.89 -23.64 1.18
C PRO A 197 9.20 -23.71 1.97
N ARG A 198 9.53 -22.57 2.61
CA ARG A 198 10.72 -22.43 3.45
C ARG A 198 10.57 -23.24 4.73
N THR A 199 9.39 -23.17 5.35
CA THR A 199 9.05 -23.92 6.55
C THR A 199 7.73 -24.68 6.38
N LEU A 200 7.49 -25.68 7.22
CA LEU A 200 6.22 -26.40 7.25
C LEU A 200 5.07 -25.56 7.83
N GLU A 201 5.40 -24.58 8.66
CA GLU A 201 4.47 -23.72 9.39
C GLU A 201 3.80 -22.70 8.46
N ASP A 202 4.48 -22.34 7.37
CA ASP A 202 3.97 -21.39 6.37
C ASP A 202 2.86 -21.98 5.50
N ILE A 203 2.85 -23.31 5.30
CA ILE A 203 1.97 -23.97 4.33
C ILE A 203 0.48 -23.73 4.65
N PRO A 204 -0.02 -23.95 5.88
CA PRO A 204 -1.42 -23.68 6.20
C PRO A 204 -1.82 -22.23 5.99
N VAL A 205 -0.93 -21.28 6.31
CA VAL A 205 -1.17 -19.84 6.17
C VAL A 205 -1.36 -19.48 4.70
N TYR A 206 -0.46 -19.92 3.82
CA TYR A 206 -0.57 -19.64 2.38
C TYR A 206 -1.73 -20.39 1.71
N LEU A 207 -2.08 -21.59 2.18
CA LEU A 207 -3.26 -22.31 1.70
C LEU A 207 -4.56 -21.56 2.01
N GLU A 208 -4.70 -21.01 3.22
CA GLU A 208 -5.87 -20.20 3.58
C GLU A 208 -5.99 -18.97 2.67
N LYS A 209 -4.86 -18.29 2.40
CA LYS A 209 -4.83 -17.13 1.51
C LYS A 209 -5.22 -17.49 0.08
N ILE A 210 -4.67 -18.58 -0.48
CA ILE A 210 -4.99 -19.04 -1.84
C ILE A 210 -6.46 -19.45 -1.99
N GLN A 211 -7.07 -20.05 -0.97
CA GLN A 211 -8.48 -20.44 -1.04
C GLN A 211 -9.44 -19.25 -1.11
N LYS A 212 -9.02 -18.07 -0.62
CA LYS A 212 -9.78 -16.82 -0.75
C LYS A 212 -9.66 -16.23 -2.16
N LEU A 213 -8.62 -16.59 -2.91
CA LEU A 213 -8.42 -16.17 -4.30
C LEU A 213 -9.23 -17.06 -5.26
N LYS A 214 -9.73 -16.48 -6.36
CA LYS A 214 -10.61 -17.17 -7.33
C LYS A 214 -9.82 -18.05 -8.32
N LEU A 215 -8.95 -18.92 -7.81
CA LEU A 215 -8.13 -19.81 -8.63
C LEU A 215 -8.96 -20.90 -9.33
N SER A 216 -8.50 -21.34 -10.49
CA SER A 216 -9.15 -22.43 -11.22
C SER A 216 -9.00 -23.76 -10.47
N LYS A 217 -10.00 -24.66 -10.59
CA LYS A 217 -9.92 -26.02 -10.03
C LYS A 217 -8.69 -26.78 -10.53
N ARG A 218 -8.23 -26.49 -11.75
CA ARG A 218 -7.05 -27.10 -12.34
C ARG A 218 -5.79 -26.70 -11.56
N ASP A 219 -5.63 -25.41 -11.30
CA ASP A 219 -4.44 -24.86 -10.64
C ASP A 219 -4.40 -25.25 -9.17
N LEU A 220 -5.54 -25.16 -8.47
CA LEU A 220 -5.67 -25.65 -7.09
C LEU A 220 -5.29 -27.13 -6.97
N GLY A 221 -5.86 -28.00 -7.83
CA GLY A 221 -5.51 -29.42 -7.83
C GLY A 221 -4.02 -29.66 -8.08
N TRP A 222 -3.39 -28.88 -8.97
CA TRP A 222 -1.97 -28.97 -9.23
C TRP A 222 -1.10 -28.52 -8.04
N ILE A 223 -1.50 -27.46 -7.32
CA ILE A 223 -0.81 -27.00 -6.09
C ILE A 223 -0.84 -28.09 -5.02
N TYR A 224 -2.02 -28.67 -4.75
CA TYR A 224 -2.15 -29.75 -3.77
C TYR A 224 -1.33 -30.99 -4.17
N LYS A 225 -1.26 -31.30 -5.47
CA LYS A 225 -0.35 -32.34 -5.98
C LYS A 225 1.11 -32.03 -5.67
N LYS A 226 1.56 -30.79 -5.86
CA LYS A 226 2.93 -30.36 -5.54
C LYS A 226 3.24 -30.41 -4.05
N LEU A 227 2.29 -30.02 -3.19
CA LEU A 227 2.43 -30.19 -1.76
C LEU A 227 2.53 -31.67 -1.35
N ALA A 228 1.78 -32.56 -2.00
CA ALA A 228 1.90 -33.99 -1.75
C ALA A 228 3.31 -34.53 -2.07
N GLU A 229 3.89 -34.12 -3.21
CA GLU A 229 5.29 -34.43 -3.57
C GLU A 229 6.24 -33.92 -2.47
N PHE A 230 6.09 -32.66 -2.05
CA PHE A 230 6.91 -32.03 -1.02
C PHE A 230 6.86 -32.76 0.35
N TYR A 231 5.68 -33.23 0.77
CA TYR A 231 5.51 -33.99 2.02
C TYR A 231 6.09 -35.41 1.91
N LEU A 232 5.96 -36.07 0.75
CA LEU A 232 6.56 -37.39 0.53
C LEU A 232 8.08 -37.35 0.59
N ASP A 233 8.70 -36.32 0.00
CA ASP A 233 10.15 -36.15 0.04
C ASP A 233 10.69 -36.05 1.48
N ARG A 234 9.85 -35.60 2.43
CA ARG A 234 10.13 -35.49 3.87
C ARG A 234 9.63 -36.69 4.68
N ARG A 235 9.16 -37.75 4.02
CA ARG A 235 8.60 -38.97 4.63
C ARG A 235 7.34 -38.71 5.49
N MET A 236 6.63 -37.63 5.24
CA MET A 236 5.38 -37.27 5.94
C MET A 236 4.17 -37.87 5.19
N THR A 237 4.05 -39.20 5.20
CA THR A 237 3.10 -39.93 4.34
C THR A 237 1.64 -39.60 4.63
N GLN A 238 1.28 -39.32 5.90
CA GLN A 238 -0.10 -38.98 6.26
C GLN A 238 -0.53 -37.62 5.70
N ASP A 239 0.34 -36.61 5.76
CA ASP A 239 0.04 -35.29 5.22
C ASP A 239 0.05 -35.31 3.69
N ALA A 240 1.01 -36.01 3.09
CA ALA A 240 1.01 -36.27 1.65
C ALA A 240 -0.30 -36.93 1.18
N ARG A 241 -0.79 -37.92 1.92
CA ARG A 241 -2.07 -38.59 1.64
C ARG A 241 -3.23 -37.60 1.62
N ARG A 242 -3.35 -36.74 2.65
CA ARG A 242 -4.41 -35.71 2.71
C ARG A 242 -4.36 -34.75 1.52
N MET A 243 -3.16 -34.36 1.10
CA MET A 243 -2.97 -33.48 -0.06
C MET A 243 -3.37 -34.18 -1.37
N VAL A 244 -3.06 -35.47 -1.54
CA VAL A 244 -3.50 -36.27 -2.71
C VAL A 244 -5.02 -36.39 -2.76
N GLU A 245 -5.66 -36.73 -1.63
CA GLU A 245 -7.13 -36.84 -1.53
C GLU A 245 -7.77 -35.50 -1.93
N THR A 246 -7.29 -34.39 -1.36
CA THR A 246 -7.77 -33.04 -1.66
C THR A 246 -7.56 -32.65 -3.13
N ALA A 247 -6.41 -32.99 -3.73
CA ALA A 247 -6.13 -32.73 -5.14
C ALA A 247 -7.11 -33.44 -6.07
N ILE A 248 -7.47 -34.69 -5.76
CA ILE A 248 -8.44 -35.49 -6.53
C ILE A 248 -9.85 -34.93 -6.37
N ASP A 249 -10.25 -34.55 -5.15
CA ASP A 249 -11.58 -34.01 -4.89
C ASP A 249 -11.81 -32.70 -5.64
N ILE A 250 -10.79 -31.82 -5.69
CA ILE A 250 -10.86 -30.56 -6.43
C ILE A 250 -10.83 -30.79 -7.94
N ASN A 251 -9.94 -31.66 -8.41
CA ASN A 251 -9.76 -31.96 -9.83
C ASN A 251 -9.66 -33.48 -10.07
N PRO A 252 -10.80 -34.18 -10.27
CA PRO A 252 -10.81 -35.63 -10.47
C PRO A 252 -10.01 -36.11 -11.68
N LYS A 253 -9.85 -35.23 -12.70
CA LYS A 253 -9.13 -35.50 -13.95
C LYS A 253 -7.66 -35.07 -13.90
N ILE A 254 -7.11 -34.81 -12.71
CA ILE A 254 -5.70 -34.42 -12.57
C ILE A 254 -4.76 -35.47 -13.16
N THR A 255 -3.77 -35.01 -13.92
CA THR A 255 -2.83 -35.85 -14.66
C THR A 255 -1.59 -36.18 -13.84
N GLY A 256 -1.09 -37.41 -13.99
CA GLY A 256 0.15 -37.86 -13.34
C GLY A 256 0.11 -37.91 -11.82
N ILE A 257 -1.08 -38.05 -11.21
CA ILE A 257 -1.23 -38.25 -9.76
C ILE A 257 -1.10 -39.71 -9.35
N ASP A 258 -1.19 -40.65 -10.30
CA ASP A 258 -1.31 -42.08 -10.02
C ASP A 258 -0.11 -42.66 -9.25
N ASN A 259 1.10 -42.13 -9.49
CA ASN A 259 2.29 -42.51 -8.72
C ASN A 259 2.17 -42.06 -7.26
N LEU A 260 1.66 -40.84 -7.02
CA LEU A 260 1.45 -40.33 -5.67
C LEU A 260 0.38 -41.16 -4.95
N CYS A 261 -0.71 -41.51 -5.62
CA CYS A 261 -1.74 -42.41 -5.09
C CYS A 261 -1.17 -43.75 -4.61
N ARG A 262 -0.29 -44.38 -5.40
CA ARG A 262 0.38 -45.62 -5.01
C ARG A 262 1.29 -45.42 -3.80
N SER A 263 2.05 -44.32 -3.77
CA SER A 263 2.97 -44.00 -2.67
C SER A 263 2.26 -43.64 -1.37
N THR A 264 1.05 -43.09 -1.43
CA THR A 264 0.26 -42.67 -0.24
C THR A 264 -0.83 -43.67 0.14
N GLY A 265 -1.10 -44.67 -0.70
CA GLY A 265 -2.18 -45.65 -0.50
C GLY A 265 -3.59 -45.07 -0.72
N VAL A 266 -3.71 -44.00 -1.52
CA VAL A 266 -5.00 -43.41 -1.90
C VAL A 266 -5.58 -44.15 -3.10
N GLU A 267 -6.83 -44.58 -3.00
CA GLU A 267 -7.55 -45.20 -4.12
C GLU A 267 -8.24 -44.13 -4.97
N ARG A 268 -7.99 -44.16 -6.28
CA ARG A 268 -8.70 -43.29 -7.23
C ARG A 268 -10.06 -43.92 -7.53
N ARG A 269 -11.14 -43.28 -7.11
CA ARG A 269 -12.48 -43.65 -7.57
C ARG A 269 -12.61 -43.22 -9.03
N ASN A 270 -12.81 -44.19 -9.92
CA ASN A 270 -13.02 -43.97 -11.36
C ASN A 270 -14.32 -43.21 -11.63
#